data_AF-A0A9Q1CAT0-F1
#
_entry.id   AF-A0A9Q1CAT0-F1
#
_cell.length_a   1.000
_cell.length_b   1.000
_cell.length_c   1.000
_cell.angle_alpha   90.00
_cell.angle_beta   90.00
_cell.angle_gamma   90.00
#
_symmetry.space_group_name_H-M   'P 1'
#
loop_
_entity.id
_entity.type
_entity.pdbx_description
1 polymer ?
#
loop_
_entity_poly.entity_id
_entity_poly.type
_entity_poly.pdbx_seq_one_letter_code
_entity_poly.pdbx_strand_id
1 'polypeptide(L)'
;MALSKFSKTFRLSEEKGYFPYLFNAKEHEAYVRPWPDAMFYHPETMNAKQTRDFDACCAQQEGKIFDMKKEIKKYCVADVDLLRKGCLIFRRIFHTMNDVDPFAEPVTIAQACQKVFRKCFLEEEPSQQFLISDTITIP
;
A
#
# COMPACT_ATOMS: atom_id res chain seq x y z
N MET A 1 -6.10 -5.34 -0.90
CA MET A 1 -4.95 -6.25 -0.64
C MET A 1 -4.44 -5.97 0.77
N ALA A 2 -4.02 -6.99 1.53
CA ALA A 2 -3.42 -6.79 2.86
C ALA A 2 -1.98 -6.27 2.76
N LEU A 3 -1.56 -5.43 3.70
CA LEU A 3 -0.22 -4.82 3.70
C LEU A 3 0.90 -5.87 3.81
N SER A 4 0.66 -6.97 4.54
CA SER A 4 1.58 -8.12 4.65
C SER A 4 1.88 -8.83 3.32
N LYS A 5 1.08 -8.60 2.27
CA LYS A 5 1.34 -9.09 0.91
C LYS A 5 1.95 -8.02 0.00
N PHE A 6 1.92 -6.76 0.42
CA PHE A 6 2.27 -5.60 -0.39
C PHE A 6 3.75 -5.56 -0.72
N SER A 7 4.62 -5.81 0.27
CA SER A 7 6.07 -5.91 0.08
C SER A 7 6.43 -6.96 -0.98
N LYS A 8 5.80 -8.14 -0.95
CA LYS A 8 5.98 -9.18 -1.96
C LYS A 8 5.51 -8.74 -3.35
N THR A 9 4.34 -8.10 -3.45
CA THR A 9 3.77 -7.63 -4.73
C THR A 9 4.70 -6.65 -5.43
N PHE A 10 5.24 -5.68 -4.69
CA PHE A 10 6.13 -4.64 -5.25
C PHE A 10 7.62 -4.98 -5.12
N ARG A 11 7.97 -6.18 -4.63
CA ARG A 11 9.34 -6.65 -4.38
C ARG A 11 10.15 -5.68 -3.49
N LEU A 12 9.48 -5.13 -2.47
CA LEU A 12 10.07 -4.22 -1.50
C LEU A 12 10.62 -4.99 -0.30
N SER A 13 11.71 -4.47 0.27
CA SER A 13 12.19 -4.90 1.58
C SER A 13 11.31 -4.30 2.68
N GLU A 14 11.00 -5.09 3.70
CA GLU A 14 10.16 -4.72 4.83
C GLU A 14 10.86 -5.16 6.12
N GLU A 15 10.93 -4.26 7.11
CA GLU A 15 11.30 -4.65 8.46
C GLU A 15 10.13 -5.40 9.07
N LYS A 16 10.28 -6.72 9.21
CA LYS A 16 9.22 -7.57 9.74
C LYS A 16 9.14 -7.41 11.26
N GLY A 17 7.97 -7.01 11.74
CA GLY A 17 7.65 -6.90 13.17
C GLY A 17 6.17 -7.10 13.40
N TYR A 18 5.79 -7.38 14.65
CA TYR A 18 4.40 -7.54 15.06
C TYR A 18 4.04 -6.44 16.05
N PHE A 19 2.93 -5.76 15.80
CA PHE A 19 2.38 -4.76 16.71
C PHE A 19 1.11 -5.30 17.38
N PRO A 20 0.93 -5.13 18.70
CA PRO A 20 -0.24 -5.63 19.42
C PRO A 20 -1.45 -4.72 19.19
N TYR A 21 -2.16 -4.91 18.08
CA TYR A 21 -3.25 -4.02 17.65
C TYR A 21 -4.36 -3.85 18.69
N LEU A 22 -4.70 -4.92 19.42
CA LEU A 22 -5.74 -4.91 20.44
C LEU A 22 -5.26 -4.22 21.74
N PHE A 23 -3.95 -4.00 21.88
CA PHE A 23 -3.37 -3.26 23.00
C PHE A 23 -3.39 -1.75 22.78
N ASN A 24 -3.73 -1.28 21.57
CA ASN A 24 -3.83 0.13 21.24
C ASN A 24 -5.11 0.75 21.82
N ALA A 25 -5.07 1.03 23.11
CA ALA A 25 -6.15 1.65 23.88
C ALA A 25 -5.61 2.83 24.69
N LYS A 26 -6.49 3.78 25.07
CA LYS A 26 -6.10 5.00 25.79
C LYS A 26 -5.42 4.68 27.12
N GLU A 27 -5.85 3.61 27.77
CA GLU A 27 -5.33 3.10 29.03
C GLU A 27 -3.85 2.68 28.93
N HIS A 28 -3.39 2.33 27.72
CA HIS A 28 -2.04 1.85 27.45
C HIS A 28 -1.15 2.91 26.79
N GLU A 29 -1.64 4.13 26.57
CA GLU A 29 -0.89 5.16 25.82
C GLU A 29 0.45 5.54 26.48
N ALA A 30 0.53 5.49 27.82
CA ALA A 30 1.74 5.73 28.59
C ALA A 30 2.47 4.43 29.02
N TYR A 31 2.13 3.29 28.42
CA TYR A 31 2.69 2.00 28.81
C TYR A 31 4.17 1.88 28.45
N VAL A 32 5.00 1.66 29.47
CA VAL A 32 6.45 1.38 29.35
C VAL A 32 6.78 0.21 30.27
N ARG A 33 6.55 -1.00 29.79
CA ARG A 33 6.60 -2.26 30.56
C ARG A 33 6.95 -3.42 29.62
N PRO A 34 7.06 -4.68 30.06
CA PRO A 34 7.36 -5.81 29.16
C PRO A 34 6.39 -5.92 27.98
N TRP A 35 6.78 -6.67 26.94
CA TRP A 35 5.94 -6.85 25.75
C TRP A 35 4.55 -7.40 26.10
N PRO A 36 3.46 -6.91 25.44
CA PRO A 36 2.11 -7.40 25.69
C PRO A 36 1.94 -8.89 25.40
N ASP A 37 0.95 -9.51 26.04
CA ASP A 37 0.59 -10.91 25.84
C ASP A 37 0.17 -11.21 24.38
N ALA A 38 0.39 -12.44 23.94
CA ALA A 38 0.05 -12.91 22.59
C ALA A 38 -1.42 -12.67 22.22
N MET A 39 -2.35 -12.67 23.18
CA MET A 39 -3.77 -12.38 22.96
C MET A 39 -4.00 -11.04 22.26
N PHE A 40 -3.12 -10.05 22.47
CA PHE A 40 -3.28 -8.71 21.90
C PHE A 40 -2.87 -8.59 20.42
N TYR A 41 -2.31 -9.65 19.84
CA TYR A 41 -1.84 -9.70 18.45
C TYR A 41 -2.82 -10.39 17.50
N HIS A 42 -4.02 -10.73 17.98
CA HIS A 42 -5.06 -11.43 17.20
C HIS A 42 -4.60 -12.79 16.62
N PRO A 43 -4.03 -13.70 17.45
CA PRO A 43 -3.38 -14.93 17.00
C PRO A 43 -4.28 -15.86 16.19
N GLU A 44 -5.60 -15.80 16.40
CA GLU A 44 -6.62 -16.57 15.65
C GLU A 44 -6.59 -16.35 14.14
N THR A 45 -6.06 -15.21 13.67
CA THR A 45 -5.96 -14.88 12.24
C THR A 45 -4.69 -15.41 11.58
N MET A 46 -3.75 -15.93 12.37
CA MET A 46 -2.46 -16.39 11.88
C MET A 46 -2.55 -17.85 11.40
N ASN A 47 -2.07 -18.10 10.18
CA ASN A 47 -1.83 -19.47 9.74
C ASN A 47 -0.55 -20.05 10.36
N ALA A 48 -0.35 -21.37 10.24
CA ALA A 48 0.78 -22.07 10.85
C ALA A 48 2.18 -21.47 10.53
N LYS A 49 2.37 -20.85 9.35
CA LYS A 49 3.62 -20.17 9.03
C LYS A 49 3.73 -18.85 9.79
N GLN A 50 2.66 -18.05 9.78
CA GLN A 50 2.62 -16.76 10.50
C GLN A 50 2.78 -16.94 12.01
N THR A 51 2.21 -18.02 12.58
CA THR A 51 2.39 -18.36 14.00
C THR A 51 3.85 -18.63 14.31
N ARG A 52 4.55 -19.47 13.52
CA ARG A 52 5.99 -19.73 13.72
C ARG A 52 6.84 -18.46 13.61
N ASP A 53 6.53 -17.61 12.63
CA ASP A 53 7.21 -16.33 12.45
C ASP A 53 6.96 -15.37 13.63
N PHE A 54 5.75 -15.41 14.20
CA PHE A 54 5.36 -14.64 15.38
C PHE A 54 6.08 -15.12 16.63
N ASP A 55 6.09 -16.42 16.90
CA ASP A 55 6.75 -17.01 18.06
C ASP A 55 8.25 -16.69 18.07
N ALA A 56 8.90 -16.79 16.90
CA ALA A 56 10.30 -16.40 16.74
C ALA A 56 10.52 -14.90 17.00
N CYS A 57 9.59 -14.04 16.57
CA CYS A 57 9.64 -12.61 16.87
C CYS A 57 9.46 -12.33 18.36
N CYS A 58 8.51 -12.99 19.03
CA CYS A 58 8.26 -12.85 20.47
C CYS A 58 9.47 -13.28 21.30
N ALA A 59 10.10 -14.41 20.98
CA ALA A 59 11.31 -14.87 21.64
C ALA A 59 12.46 -13.83 21.54
N GLN A 60 12.56 -13.13 20.40
CA GLN A 60 13.56 -12.06 20.24
C GLN A 60 13.27 -10.82 21.10
N GLN A 61 12.03 -10.63 21.57
CA GLN A 61 11.64 -9.50 22.41
C GLN A 61 11.59 -9.82 23.91
N GLU A 62 11.82 -11.08 24.28
CA GLU A 62 11.84 -11.52 25.68
C GLU A 62 12.88 -10.73 26.50
N GLY A 63 12.47 -10.29 27.69
CA GLY A 63 13.29 -9.46 28.58
C GLY A 63 13.46 -8.00 28.16
N LYS A 64 12.90 -7.56 27.02
CA LYS A 64 12.93 -6.15 26.59
C LYS A 64 11.72 -5.38 27.08
N ILE A 65 11.88 -4.05 27.14
CA ILE A 65 10.80 -3.11 27.47
C ILE A 65 10.09 -2.71 26.17
N PHE A 66 8.77 -2.77 26.20
CA PHE A 66 7.88 -2.22 25.20
C PHE A 66 7.43 -0.82 25.64
N ASP A 67 7.78 0.19 24.85
CA ASP A 67 7.31 1.56 24.98
C ASP A 67 6.23 1.79 23.91
N MET A 68 4.98 1.94 24.36
CA MET A 68 3.84 2.05 23.47
C MET A 68 3.98 3.22 22.48
N LYS A 69 4.45 4.39 22.93
CA LYS A 69 4.56 5.58 22.08
C LYS A 69 5.64 5.41 21.02
N LYS A 70 6.76 4.79 21.40
CA LYS A 70 7.86 4.53 20.49
C LYS A 70 7.47 3.47 19.45
N GLU A 71 6.90 2.35 19.89
CA GLU A 71 6.59 1.23 19.00
C GLU A 71 5.42 1.53 18.06
N ILE A 72 4.37 2.23 18.53
CA ILE A 72 3.26 2.62 17.63
C ILE A 72 3.74 3.58 16.54
N LYS A 73 4.59 4.56 16.90
CA LYS A 73 5.16 5.49 15.94
C LYS A 73 6.04 4.76 14.92
N LYS A 74 6.91 3.86 15.40
CA LYS A 74 7.78 3.05 14.54
C LYS A 74 6.94 2.23 13.55
N TYR A 75 5.92 1.53 14.04
CA TYR A 75 5.01 0.73 13.24
C TYR A 75 4.29 1.56 12.17
N CYS A 76 3.64 2.67 12.56
CA CYS A 76 2.92 3.52 11.61
C CYS A 76 3.84 4.14 10.55
N VAL A 77 5.04 4.58 10.92
CA VAL A 77 6.01 5.13 9.96
C VAL A 77 6.46 4.07 8.96
N ALA A 78 6.73 2.84 9.42
CA ALA A 78 7.13 1.74 8.55
C ALA A 78 6.02 1.38 7.55
N ASP A 79 4.78 1.26 8.01
CA ASP A 79 3.63 0.94 7.16
C ASP A 79 3.37 2.01 6.10
N VAL A 80 3.39 3.29 6.49
CA VAL A 80 3.18 4.41 5.56
C VAL A 80 4.33 4.52 4.56
N ASP A 81 5.58 4.29 4.98
CA ASP A 81 6.72 4.29 4.06
C ASP A 81 6.65 3.13 3.07
N LEU A 82 6.23 1.95 3.51
CA LEU A 82 6.00 0.79 2.64
C LEU A 82 4.94 1.11 1.57
N LEU A 83 3.80 1.66 1.99
CA LEU A 83 2.74 2.11 1.08
C LEU A 83 3.24 3.15 0.09
N ARG A 84 3.95 4.19 0.58
CA ARG A 84 4.55 5.24 -0.25
C ARG A 84 5.46 4.64 -1.32
N LYS A 85 6.36 3.74 -0.96
CA LYS A 85 7.28 3.07 -1.90
C LYS A 85 6.52 2.29 -2.98
N GLY A 86 5.49 1.53 -2.61
CA GLY A 86 4.69 0.80 -3.60
C GLY A 86 3.89 1.73 -4.52
N CYS A 87 3.32 2.81 -4.01
CA CYS A 87 2.66 3.82 -4.83
C CYS A 87 3.61 4.45 -5.84
N LEU A 88 4.86 4.74 -5.45
CA LEU A 88 5.88 5.26 -6.37
C LEU A 88 6.22 4.25 -7.48
N ILE A 89 6.36 2.96 -7.14
CA ILE A 89 6.59 1.91 -8.14
C ILE A 89 5.38 1.79 -9.08
N PHE A 90 4.17 1.77 -8.52
CA PHE A 90 2.93 1.70 -9.30
C PHE A 90 2.79 2.88 -10.27
N ARG A 91 3.03 4.11 -9.79
CA ARG A 91 3.04 5.33 -10.62
C ARG A 91 4.07 5.23 -11.75
N ARG A 92 5.30 4.81 -11.42
CA ARG A 92 6.37 4.63 -12.42
C ARG A 92 5.98 3.64 -13.51
N ILE A 93 5.40 2.50 -13.13
CA ILE A 93 4.96 1.44 -14.06
C ILE A 93 3.92 1.99 -15.05
N PHE A 94 2.88 2.66 -14.55
CA PHE A 94 1.83 3.24 -15.39
C PHE A 94 2.35 4.32 -16.33
N HIS A 95 3.19 5.22 -15.80
CA HIS A 95 3.75 6.31 -16.58
C HIS A 95 4.69 5.79 -17.67
N THR A 96 5.56 4.83 -17.34
CA THR A 96 6.54 4.27 -18.29
C THR A 96 5.88 3.48 -19.43
N MET A 97 4.81 2.72 -19.14
CA MET A 97 4.19 1.87 -20.15
C MET A 97 3.11 2.56 -20.98
N ASN A 98 2.40 3.55 -20.42
CA ASN A 98 1.19 4.11 -21.05
C ASN A 98 1.16 5.64 -21.07
N ASP A 99 2.18 6.29 -20.50
CA ASP A 99 2.21 7.75 -20.31
C ASP A 99 0.92 8.25 -19.61
N VAL A 100 0.51 7.51 -18.57
CA VAL A 100 -0.65 7.85 -17.73
C VAL A 100 -0.16 7.93 -16.29
N ASP A 101 -0.53 9.01 -15.60
CA ASP A 101 -0.38 9.09 -14.15
C ASP A 101 -1.62 8.50 -13.46
N PRO A 102 -1.50 7.37 -12.73
CA PRO A 102 -2.63 6.72 -12.09
C PRO A 102 -3.12 7.44 -10.83
N PHE A 103 -2.50 8.56 -10.43
CA PHE A 103 -2.89 9.36 -9.26
C PHE A 103 -3.31 10.80 -9.58
N ALA A 104 -3.20 11.26 -10.82
CA ALA A 104 -3.52 12.65 -11.19
C ALA A 104 -5.04 12.88 -11.35
N GLU A 105 -5.70 12.04 -12.13
CA GLU A 105 -7.15 12.11 -12.39
C GLU A 105 -7.87 10.80 -11.98
N PRO A 106 -7.32 9.60 -12.23
CA PRO A 106 -7.93 8.37 -11.74
C PRO A 106 -7.77 8.27 -10.22
N VAL A 107 -8.87 8.05 -9.50
CA VAL A 107 -8.84 7.83 -8.04
C VAL A 107 -8.67 6.33 -7.72
N THR A 108 -8.97 5.47 -8.69
CA THR A 108 -8.95 4.01 -8.53
C THR A 108 -8.16 3.32 -9.63
N ILE A 109 -7.64 2.12 -9.32
CA ILE A 109 -6.95 1.26 -10.29
C ILE A 109 -7.84 0.98 -11.52
N ALA A 110 -9.13 0.75 -11.32
CA ALA A 110 -10.07 0.49 -12.41
C ALA A 110 -10.19 1.69 -13.37
N GLN A 111 -10.30 2.91 -12.84
CA GLN A 111 -10.30 4.12 -13.67
C GLN A 111 -8.97 4.33 -14.39
N ALA A 112 -7.84 4.04 -13.74
CA ALA A 112 -6.53 4.15 -14.38
C ALA A 112 -6.40 3.18 -15.56
N CYS A 113 -6.81 1.92 -15.38
CA CYS A 113 -6.86 0.94 -16.45
C CYS A 113 -7.82 1.34 -17.56
N GLN A 114 -9.00 1.89 -17.22
CA GLN A 114 -9.95 2.38 -18.23
C GLN A 114 -9.37 3.55 -19.04
N LYS A 115 -8.66 4.48 -18.40
CA LYS A 115 -7.99 5.59 -19.10
C LYS A 115 -6.90 5.08 -20.04
N VAL A 116 -6.09 4.12 -19.59
CA VAL A 116 -5.11 3.44 -20.45
C VAL A 116 -5.79 2.76 -21.63
N PHE A 117 -6.90 2.04 -21.40
CA PHE A 117 -7.65 1.38 -22.48
C PHE A 117 -8.13 2.38 -23.53
N ARG A 118 -8.78 3.47 -23.10
CA ARG A 118 -9.27 4.51 -24.02
C ARG A 118 -8.14 5.25 -24.75
N LYS A 119 -7.01 5.50 -24.09
CA LYS A 119 -5.86 6.23 -24.67
C LYS A 119 -5.06 5.39 -25.65
N CYS A 120 -4.81 4.12 -25.32
CA CYS A 120 -3.81 3.31 -26.02
C CYS A 120 -4.40 2.21 -26.91
N PHE A 121 -5.68 1.86 -26.75
CA PHE A 121 -6.26 0.67 -27.40
C PHE A 121 -7.61 0.92 -28.07
N LEU A 122 -8.24 2.07 -27.86
CA LEU A 122 -9.48 2.42 -28.56
C LEU A 122 -9.13 3.24 -29.79
N GLU A 123 -9.54 2.76 -30.97
CA GLU A 123 -9.39 3.51 -32.22
C GLU A 123 -10.35 4.71 -32.24
N GLU A 124 -9.89 5.85 -32.75
CA GLU A 124 -10.78 6.98 -33.02
C GLU A 124 -11.68 6.62 -34.21
N GLU A 125 -12.99 6.73 -34.01
CA GLU A 125 -13.95 6.59 -35.10
C GLU A 125 -13.64 7.61 -36.21
N PRO A 126 -13.46 7.20 -37.49
CA PRO A 126 -13.09 8.10 -38.59
C PRO A 126 -14.07 9.25 -38.87
N SER A 127 -15.24 9.25 -38.25
CA SER A 127 -16.33 10.19 -38.52
C SER A 127 -16.11 11.60 -37.95
N GLN A 128 -15.04 11.86 -37.19
CA GLN A 128 -14.74 13.20 -36.65
C GLN A 128 -13.66 13.98 -37.42
N GLN A 129 -12.98 13.37 -38.40
CA GLN A 129 -11.96 14.08 -39.20
C GLN A 129 -12.57 14.99 -40.30
N PHE A 130 -13.82 14.76 -40.70
CA PHE A 130 -14.48 15.53 -41.77
C PHE A 130 -15.11 16.86 -41.32
N LEU A 131 -15.03 17.24 -40.04
CA LEU A 131 -15.63 18.49 -39.56
C LEU A 131 -14.64 19.66 -39.40
N ILE A 132 -13.33 19.45 -39.64
CA ILE A 132 -12.31 20.49 -39.46
C ILE A 132 -11.70 20.96 -40.80
N SER A 133 -11.93 20.27 -41.93
CA SER A 133 -11.41 20.68 -43.24
C SER A 133 -12.24 21.73 -44.00
N ASP A 134 -13.51 21.96 -43.61
CA ASP A 134 -14.47 22.62 -44.51
C ASP A 134 -14.80 24.08 -44.17
N THR A 135 -13.96 24.80 -43.39
CA THR A 135 -14.25 26.21 -43.05
C THR A 135 -13.27 27.27 -43.52
N ILE A 136 -12.30 26.98 -44.39
CA ILE A 136 -11.53 28.05 -45.04
C ILE A 136 -11.26 27.69 -46.50
N THR A 137 -12.13 28.14 -47.39
CA THR A 137 -11.78 28.83 -48.65
C THR A 137 -13.06 29.18 -49.40
N ILE A 138 -13.52 30.42 -49.37
CA ILE A 138 -14.15 31.07 -50.54
C ILE A 138 -13.86 32.60 -50.48
N PRO A 139 -13.96 33.34 -51.60
CA PRO A 139 -12.91 34.15 -52.21
C PRO A 139 -12.93 35.64 -51.84
#